data_AF-A0A954G8M5-F1
#
_entry.id   AF-A0A954G8M5-F1
#
_cell.length_a   1.000
_cell.length_b   1.000
_cell.length_c   1.000
_cell.angle_alpha   90.00
_cell.angle_beta   90.00
_cell.angle_gamma   90.00
#
_symmetry.space_group_name_H-M   'P 1'
#
loop_
_entity.id
_entity.type
_entity.pdbx_description
1 polymer ?
#
loop_
_entity_poly.entity_id
_entity_poly.type
_entity_poly.pdbx_seq_one_letter_code
_entity_poly.pdbx_strand_id
1 'polypeptide(L)' 'MAVCLVPVNQGRPIVLDKAIILVGRHPDCDIVINDSPKISRKHCCLAIVNDRPVVRDLGSM' A
#
# COMPACT_ATOMS: atom_id res chain seq x y z
N MET A 1 -11.79 1.11 -14.53
CA MET A 1 -11.21 -0.21 -14.22
C MET A 1 -10.90 -0.25 -12.74
N ALA A 2 -11.27 -1.30 -12.02
CA ALA A 2 -10.84 -1.51 -10.64
C ALA A 2 -9.52 -2.28 -10.66
N VAL A 3 -8.47 -1.74 -10.04
CA VAL A 3 -7.19 -2.43 -9.88
C VAL A 3 -7.15 -3.03 -8.49
N CYS A 4 -6.73 -4.29 -8.39
CA CYS A 4 -6.63 -5.01 -7.13
C CYS A 4 -5.25 -5.65 -7.01
N LEU A 5 -4.55 -5.37 -5.91
CA LEU A 5 -3.33 -6.07 -5.55
C LEU A 5 -3.69 -7.34 -4.79
N VAL A 6 -3.33 -8.48 -5.36
CA VAL A 6 -3.56 -9.80 -4.77
C VAL A 6 -2.28 -10.26 -4.07
N PRO A 7 -2.32 -10.58 -2.77
CA PRO A 7 -1.18 -11.14 -2.06
C PRO A 7 -0.76 -12.47 -2.69
N VAL A 8 0.53 -12.64 -2.97
CA VAL A 8 1.08 -13.89 -3.52
C VAL A 8 1.08 -15.01 -2.48
N ASN A 9 1.21 -14.66 -1.19
CA ASN A 9 1.24 -15.60 -0.08
C ASN A 9 -0.05 -15.51 0.74
N GLN A 10 0.00 -14.81 1.88
CA GLN A 10 -1.12 -14.59 2.79
C GLN A 10 -1.39 -13.10 2.93
N GLY A 11 -2.64 -12.74 3.15
CA GLY A 11 -3.07 -11.36 3.37
C GLY A 11 -4.43 -11.07 2.76
N ARG A 12 -4.89 -9.84 2.93
CA ARG A 12 -6.11 -9.35 2.31
C ARG A 12 -5.78 -8.63 1.00
N PRO A 13 -6.55 -8.84 -0.08
CA PRO A 13 -6.42 -8.03 -1.28
C PRO A 13 -6.59 -6.53 -0.99
N ILE A 14 -5.82 -5.71 -1.71
CA ILE A 14 -5.89 -4.25 -1.61
C ILE A 14 -6.53 -3.74 -2.89
N VAL A 15 -7.71 -3.14 -2.78
CA VAL A 15 -8.38 -2.49 -3.90
C VAL A 15 -7.87 -1.06 -4.01
N LEU A 16 -7.49 -0.64 -5.21
CA LEU A 16 -7.10 0.75 -5.49
C LEU A 16 -8.35 1.57 -5.80
N ASP A 17 -9.07 1.96 -4.74
CA ASP A 17 -10.33 2.72 -4.80
C ASP A 17 -10.18 4.21 -4.41
N LYS A 18 -8.98 4.61 -3.95
CA LYS A 18 -8.61 6.00 -3.63
C LYS A 18 -7.55 6.50 -4.60
N ALA A 19 -7.47 7.83 -4.75
CA ALA A 19 -6.43 8.47 -5.55
C ALA A 19 -5.01 8.13 -5.07
N ILE A 20 -4.84 8.04 -3.74
CA ILE A 20 -3.62 7.60 -3.08
C ILE A 20 -4.02 6.67 -1.95
N ILE A 21 -3.33 5.54 -1.83
CA ILE A 21 -3.43 4.61 -0.70
C ILE A 21 -2.07 4.58 -0.01
N LEU A 22 -2.05 4.92 1.27
CA LEU A 22 -0.85 4.85 2.10
C LEU A 22 -0.71 3.47 2.74
N VAL A 23 0.47 2.87 2.63
CA VAL A 23 0.80 1.57 3.21
C VAL A 23 1.92 1.72 4.23
N GLY A 24 1.75 1.14 5.42
CA GLY A 24 2.77 1.17 6.46
C GLY A 24 2.28 0.55 7.76
N ARG A 25 3.13 0.54 8.79
CA ARG A 25 2.74 -0.01 10.10
C ARG A 25 2.00 0.98 11.01
N HIS A 26 1.95 2.27 10.66
CA HIS A 26 1.30 3.28 11.48
C HIS A 26 -0.23 3.19 11.30
N PRO A 27 -1.03 3.36 12.37
CA PRO A 27 -2.50 3.30 12.30
C PRO A 27 -3.13 4.35 11.35
N ASP A 28 -2.41 5.44 11.05
CA ASP A 28 -2.87 6.47 10.10
C ASP A 28 -2.75 6.05 8.62
N CYS A 29 -2.21 4.87 8.32
CA CYS A 29 -2.15 4.36 6.94
C CYS A 29 -3.50 3.77 6.52
N ASP A 30 -3.84 3.88 5.24
CA ASP A 30 -5.04 3.22 4.68
C ASP A 30 -4.93 1.70 4.78
N ILE A 31 -3.74 1.16 4.50
CA ILE A 31 -3.40 -0.25 4.67
C ILE A 31 -2.34 -0.38 5.76
N VAL A 32 -2.78 -0.91 6.90
CA VAL A 32 -1.92 -1.11 8.06
C VAL A 32 -1.33 -2.53 8.03
N ILE A 33 -0.01 -2.62 7.98
CA ILE A 33 0.74 -3.88 8.09
C ILE A 33 1.70 -3.75 9.27
N ASN A 34 1.30 -4.31 10.42
CA ASN A 34 1.92 -4.05 11.73
C ASN A 34 2.50 -5.31 12.41
N ASP A 35 2.51 -6.44 11.70
CA ASP A 35 3.06 -7.73 12.14
C ASP A 35 4.60 -7.76 12.12
N SER A 36 5.24 -6.88 11.36
CA SER A 36 6.69 -6.81 11.22
C SER A 36 7.27 -5.43 11.53
N PRO A 37 8.32 -5.34 12.38
CA PRO A 37 9.00 -4.07 12.66
C PRO A 37 9.83 -3.57 11.47
N LYS A 38 10.09 -4.40 10.45
CA LYS A 38 10.78 -4.00 9.21
C LYS A 38 9.91 -3.14 8.30
N ILE A 39 8.61 -3.06 8.58
CA ILE A 39 7.70 -2.20 7.83
C ILE A 39 7.73 -0.82 8.47
N SER A 40 8.11 0.16 7.68
CA SER A 40 8.22 1.54 8.15
C SER A 40 6.83 2.11 8.49
N ARG A 41 6.80 3.15 9.36
CA ARG A 41 5.52 3.79 9.78
C ARG A 41 4.71 4.25 8.57
N LYS A 42 5.38 4.87 7.60
CA LYS A 42 4.88 5.18 6.26
C LYS A 42 5.87 4.55 5.30
N HIS A 43 5.50 3.44 4.66
CA HIS A 43 6.45 2.62 3.91
C HIS A 43 6.40 2.95 2.42
N CYS A 44 5.23 2.85 1.81
CA CYS A 44 5.02 3.24 0.42
C CYS A 44 3.63 3.84 0.22
N CYS A 45 3.40 4.46 -0.93
CA CYS A 45 2.07 4.79 -1.40
C CYS A 45 1.80 4.16 -2.76
N LEU A 46 0.51 3.87 -3.00
CA LEU A 46 -0.02 3.33 -4.23
C LEU A 46 -0.94 4.37 -4.86
N ALA A 47 -0.88 4.52 -6.18
CA ALA A 47 -1.72 5.43 -6.93
C ALA A 47 -2.03 4.87 -8.32
N ILE A 48 -3.08 5.37 -8.95
CA ILE A 48 -3.33 5.19 -10.38
C ILE A 48 -2.92 6.48 -11.09
N VAL A 49 -1.95 6.41 -11.99
CA VAL A 49 -1.48 7.55 -12.79
C VAL A 49 -1.59 7.15 -14.26
N ASN A 50 -2.35 7.92 -15.05
CA ASN A 50 -2.60 7.63 -16.47
C ASN A 50 -3.07 6.18 -16.70
N ASP A 51 -4.07 5.74 -15.93
CA ASP A 51 -4.63 4.38 -15.94
C ASP A 51 -3.63 3.25 -15.62
N ARG A 52 -2.48 3.57 -15.03
CA ARG A 52 -1.46 2.60 -14.62
C ARG A 52 -1.27 2.62 -13.11
N PRO A 53 -1.25 1.45 -12.44
CA PRO A 53 -0.87 1.38 -11.04
C PRO A 53 0.61 1.72 -10.89
N VAL A 54 0.89 2.61 -9.94
CA VAL A 54 2.23 3.04 -9.57
C VAL A 54 2.41 2.85 -8.07
N VAL A 55 3.59 2.36 -7.70
CA VAL A 55 4.05 2.32 -6.31
C VAL A 55 5.19 3.30 -6.14
N ARG A 56 5.20 4.03 -5.03
CA ARG A 56 6.30 4.92 -4.64
C ARG A 56 6.71 4.60 -3.21
N ASP A 57 7.98 4.27 -3.05
CA ASP A 57 8.61 4.18 -1.73
C ASP A 57 8.66 5.56 -1.06
N LEU A 58 8.48 5.61 0.26
CA LEU A 58 8.47 6.85 1.05
C LEU A 58 9.75 7.03 1.89
N GLY A 59 10.84 6.39 1.49
CA GLY A 59 12.07 6.33 2.28
C GLY A 59 11.96 5.27 3.37
N SER A 60 11.58 4.05 2.97
CA SER A 60 11.54 2.94 3.90
C SER A 60 12.91 2.75 4.60
N MET A 61 12.86 2.54 5.91
CA MET A 61 14.00 2.27 6.79
C MET A 61 13.93 0.86 7.34
#